data_AF-T1ASH3-F1
#
_entry.id   AF-T1ASH3-F1
#
_cell.length_a   1.000
_cell.length_b   1.000
_cell.length_c   1.000
_cell.angle_alpha   90.00
_cell.angle_beta   90.00
_cell.angle_gamma   90.00
#
_symmetry.space_group_name_H-M   'P 1'
#
loop_
_entity.id
_entity.type
_entity.pdbx_description
1 polymer ?
#
loop_
_entity_poly.entity_id
_entity_poly.type
_entity_poly.pdbx_seq_one_letter_code
_entity_poly.pdbx_strand_id
1 'polypeptide(L)'
;VRLRDQPLHTVKATGRINASNPCSEYMFLDNSACNLASINLVKYLREDGSFDVDLFQYHVRLLIVAQDILVDMAGYPTETIARNSHDYRPLGLGYANLGALLLRMGLPYDSDEGRAVAAAITSIMGGTAYLASSELASGMKPLCPADEDLRSSPSYTGAFPGYEKNKTSFLEVIRMHREASSKIDGHIPVPD
;
A
#
# COMPACT_ATOMS: atom_id res chain seq x y z
N VAL A 1 -6.14 22.99 5.24
CA VAL A 1 -4.79 22.52 4.86
C VAL A 1 -4.64 22.68 3.36
N ARG A 2 -3.79 23.59 2.86
CA ARG A 2 -3.53 23.68 1.41
C ARG A 2 -2.68 22.48 1.02
N LEU A 3 -3.29 21.49 0.36
CA LEU A 3 -2.68 20.23 -0.10
C LEU A 3 -1.68 20.44 -1.27
N ARG A 4 -0.97 21.57 -1.34
CA ARG A 4 -0.15 21.92 -2.51
C ARG A 4 1.12 21.07 -2.63
N ASP A 5 1.64 20.57 -1.52
CA ASP A 5 2.81 19.71 -1.49
C ASP A 5 2.48 18.45 -0.69
N GLN A 6 1.97 17.42 -1.38
CA GLN A 6 1.75 16.09 -0.80
C GLN A 6 2.96 15.22 -1.12
N PRO A 7 3.98 15.16 -0.23
CA PRO A 7 5.25 14.50 -0.56
C PRO A 7 5.09 13.00 -0.80
N LEU A 8 4.09 12.38 -0.16
CA LEU A 8 3.75 10.96 -0.29
C LEU A 8 2.81 10.62 -1.46
N HIS A 9 2.46 11.60 -2.30
CA HIS A 9 1.65 11.33 -3.50
C HIS A 9 2.46 10.57 -4.54
N THR A 10 2.03 9.38 -4.93
CA THR A 10 2.77 8.51 -5.85
C THR A 10 2.60 8.91 -7.32
N VAL A 11 1.57 9.72 -7.65
CA VAL A 11 1.25 10.12 -9.03
C VAL A 11 1.17 11.65 -9.24
N LYS A 12 2.17 12.38 -8.72
CA LYS A 12 2.24 13.87 -8.76
C LYS A 12 2.20 14.44 -10.18
N ALA A 13 2.81 13.75 -11.16
CA ALA A 13 2.85 14.21 -12.54
C ALA A 13 1.49 14.09 -13.25
N THR A 14 0.55 13.33 -12.68
CA THR A 14 -0.78 13.14 -13.22
C THR A 14 -1.74 14.22 -12.76
N GLY A 15 -1.77 14.50 -11.47
CA GLY A 15 -2.72 15.44 -10.89
C GLY A 15 -2.53 15.63 -9.40
N ARG A 16 -3.17 16.68 -8.88
CA ARG A 16 -3.17 17.00 -7.44
C ARG A 16 -4.21 16.17 -6.69
N ILE A 17 -3.96 15.91 -5.41
CA ILE A 17 -4.96 15.39 -4.48
C ILE A 17 -5.87 16.54 -4.06
N ASN A 18 -7.17 16.42 -4.30
CA ASN A 18 -8.16 17.45 -3.95
C ASN A 18 -8.88 17.17 -2.62
N ALA A 19 -9.16 15.90 -2.36
CA ALA A 19 -9.87 15.44 -1.17
C ALA A 19 -9.47 14.00 -0.87
N SER A 20 -9.92 13.52 0.29
CA SER A 20 -9.90 12.09 0.63
C SER A 20 -11.25 11.44 0.36
N ASN A 21 -11.32 10.12 0.58
CA ASN A 21 -12.58 9.39 0.66
C ASN A 21 -13.28 9.61 2.03
N PRO A 22 -14.51 9.10 2.23
CA PRO A 22 -15.28 9.32 3.45
C PRO A 22 -14.61 8.86 4.76
N CYS A 23 -13.71 7.88 4.68
CA CYS A 23 -13.02 7.31 5.83
C CYS A 23 -11.61 7.90 6.06
N SER A 24 -11.18 8.85 5.22
CA SER A 24 -9.92 9.61 5.33
C SER A 24 -8.62 8.83 5.17
N GLU A 25 -8.67 7.57 4.73
CA GLU A 25 -7.51 6.69 4.51
C GLU A 25 -6.98 6.73 3.07
N TYR A 26 -7.79 7.20 2.12
CA TYR A 26 -7.46 7.18 0.70
C TYR A 26 -7.19 8.57 0.16
N MET A 27 -5.93 8.84 -0.19
CA MET A 27 -5.43 10.12 -0.69
C MET A 27 -4.87 9.94 -2.10
N PHE A 28 -5.73 10.02 -3.11
CA PHE A 28 -5.36 9.75 -4.50
C PHE A 28 -6.06 10.70 -5.48
N LEU A 29 -5.98 10.41 -6.77
CA LEU A 29 -6.63 11.18 -7.84
C LEU A 29 -8.17 11.17 -7.68
N ASP A 30 -8.81 12.25 -8.15
CA ASP A 30 -10.27 12.32 -8.22
C ASP A 30 -10.84 11.22 -9.11
N ASN A 31 -12.09 10.83 -8.84
CA ASN A 31 -12.78 9.79 -9.61
C ASN A 31 -11.95 8.51 -9.71
N SER A 32 -11.37 8.05 -8.61
CA SER A 32 -10.69 6.76 -8.51
C SER A 32 -11.34 5.90 -7.44
N ALA A 33 -11.10 4.59 -7.49
CA ALA A 33 -11.69 3.63 -6.57
C ALA A 33 -10.71 3.17 -5.49
N CYS A 34 -11.26 2.88 -4.31
CA CYS A 34 -10.51 2.37 -3.18
C CYS A 34 -10.66 0.83 -3.12
N ASN A 35 -9.71 0.09 -3.69
CA ASN A 35 -9.73 -1.38 -3.66
C ASN A 35 -9.10 -1.87 -2.34
N LEU A 36 -9.93 -2.15 -1.33
CA LEU A 36 -9.49 -2.35 0.06
C LEU A 36 -9.46 -3.81 0.51
N ALA A 37 -8.45 -4.15 1.30
CA ALA A 37 -8.39 -5.38 2.09
C ALA A 37 -7.77 -5.09 3.47
N SER A 38 -8.10 -5.91 4.48
CA SER A 38 -7.53 -5.79 5.82
C SER A 38 -7.11 -7.14 6.40
N ILE A 39 -5.96 -7.13 7.08
CA ILE A 39 -5.38 -8.29 7.75
C ILE A 39 -5.66 -8.21 9.26
N ASN A 40 -6.12 -9.30 9.88
CA ASN A 40 -6.24 -9.39 11.34
C ASN A 40 -4.89 -9.76 11.99
N LEU A 41 -4.24 -8.80 12.65
CA LEU A 41 -2.89 -8.99 13.20
C LEU A 41 -2.78 -10.07 14.28
N VAL A 42 -3.86 -10.35 15.02
CA VAL A 42 -3.85 -11.36 16.09
C VAL A 42 -3.64 -12.78 15.55
N LYS A 43 -3.89 -13.02 14.25
CA LYS A 43 -3.68 -14.32 13.60
C LYS A 43 -2.20 -14.69 13.42
N TYR A 44 -1.30 -13.73 13.59
CA TYR A 44 0.14 -13.92 13.43
C TYR A 44 0.88 -13.93 14.77
N LEU A 45 0.18 -13.81 15.90
CA LEU A 45 0.80 -13.98 17.20
C LEU A 45 0.87 -15.48 17.52
N ARG A 46 2.08 -15.99 17.73
CA ARG A 46 2.34 -17.38 18.14
C ARG A 46 2.11 -17.56 19.64
N GLU A 47 2.02 -18.82 20.08
CA GLU A 47 1.81 -19.17 21.49
C GLU A 47 2.98 -18.73 22.39
N ASP A 48 4.19 -18.66 21.83
CA ASP A 48 5.40 -18.17 22.51
C ASP A 48 5.47 -16.62 22.58
N GLY A 49 4.45 -15.91 22.12
CA GLY A 49 4.41 -14.44 22.09
C GLY A 49 5.16 -13.81 20.91
N SER A 50 5.82 -14.59 20.06
CA SER A 50 6.49 -14.07 18.86
C SER A 50 5.50 -13.75 17.73
N PHE A 51 5.86 -12.79 16.88
CA PHE A 51 5.07 -12.45 15.68
C PHE A 51 5.57 -13.27 14.48
N ASP A 52 4.65 -13.95 13.80
CA ASP A 52 4.90 -14.74 12.60
C ASP A 52 5.04 -13.85 11.36
N VAL A 53 6.24 -13.29 11.20
CA VAL A 53 6.58 -12.41 10.08
C VAL A 53 6.45 -13.12 8.73
N ASP A 54 6.91 -14.37 8.63
CA ASP A 54 6.89 -15.12 7.36
C ASP A 54 5.46 -15.36 6.87
N LEU A 55 4.56 -15.80 7.77
CA LEU A 55 3.15 -15.99 7.43
C LEU A 55 2.47 -14.66 7.10
N PHE A 56 2.81 -13.58 7.82
CA PHE A 56 2.30 -12.24 7.55
C PHE A 56 2.71 -11.76 6.16
N GLN A 57 3.98 -11.87 5.81
CA GLN A 57 4.47 -11.51 4.48
C GLN A 57 3.83 -12.35 3.38
N TYR A 58 3.66 -13.66 3.60
CA TYR A 58 2.95 -14.54 2.67
C TYR A 58 1.52 -14.05 2.38
N HIS A 59 0.75 -13.72 3.42
CA HIS A 59 -0.61 -13.22 3.23
C HIS A 59 -0.67 -11.81 2.63
N VAL A 60 0.27 -10.92 2.96
CA VAL A 60 0.40 -9.61 2.29
C VAL A 60 0.59 -9.81 0.79
N ARG A 61 1.51 -10.69 0.37
CA ARG A 61 1.74 -10.99 -1.05
C ARG A 61 0.47 -11.53 -1.72
N LEU A 62 -0.19 -12.49 -1.09
CA LEU A 62 -1.42 -13.09 -1.61
C LEU A 62 -2.53 -12.04 -1.81
N LEU A 63 -2.71 -11.14 -0.84
CA LEU A 63 -3.72 -10.09 -0.93
C LEU A 63 -3.40 -9.06 -2.01
N ILE A 64 -2.14 -8.69 -2.21
CA ILE A 64 -1.77 -7.80 -3.32
C ILE A 64 -2.10 -8.42 -4.68
N VAL A 65 -1.80 -9.70 -4.87
CA VAL A 65 -2.17 -10.41 -6.10
C VAL A 65 -3.70 -10.46 -6.26
N ALA A 66 -4.43 -10.82 -5.20
CA ALA A 66 -5.88 -10.89 -5.24
C ALA A 66 -6.51 -9.52 -5.54
N GLN A 67 -6.05 -8.45 -4.89
CA GLN A 67 -6.54 -7.10 -5.10
C GLN A 67 -6.25 -6.60 -6.52
N ASP A 68 -5.07 -6.89 -7.08
CA ASP A 68 -4.74 -6.52 -8.46
C ASP A 68 -5.68 -7.21 -9.47
N ILE A 69 -5.95 -8.51 -9.30
CA ILE A 69 -6.92 -9.24 -10.14
C ILE A 69 -8.32 -8.60 -10.04
N LEU A 70 -8.73 -8.18 -8.84
CA LEU A 70 -10.06 -7.61 -8.62
C LEU A 70 -10.26 -6.26 -9.30
N VAL A 71 -9.22 -5.49 -9.60
CA VAL A 71 -9.35 -4.16 -10.22
C VAL A 71 -10.15 -4.22 -11.52
N ASP A 72 -9.78 -5.10 -12.45
CA ASP A 72 -10.45 -5.19 -13.76
C ASP A 72 -11.73 -6.05 -13.71
N MET A 73 -11.95 -6.79 -12.62
CA MET A 73 -13.15 -7.59 -12.40
C MET A 73 -14.24 -6.83 -11.64
N ALA A 74 -13.94 -5.64 -11.12
CA ALA A 74 -14.85 -4.83 -10.33
C ALA A 74 -15.90 -4.10 -11.20
N GLY A 75 -17.09 -3.90 -10.64
CA GLY A 75 -18.10 -3.01 -11.21
C GLY A 75 -17.92 -1.58 -10.70
N TYR A 76 -17.64 -0.64 -11.60
CA TYR A 76 -17.47 0.77 -11.27
C TYR A 76 -18.71 1.60 -11.62
N PRO A 77 -19.10 2.59 -10.78
CA PRO A 77 -20.34 3.33 -10.96
C PRO A 77 -20.30 4.34 -12.11
N THR A 78 -19.11 4.75 -12.56
CA THR A 78 -18.93 5.64 -13.71
C THR A 78 -17.75 5.17 -14.57
N GLU A 79 -17.81 5.50 -15.86
CA GLU A 79 -16.74 5.17 -16.81
C GLU A 79 -15.41 5.82 -16.42
N THR A 80 -15.44 7.06 -15.92
CA THR A 80 -14.23 7.76 -15.44
C THR A 80 -13.56 7.02 -14.29
N ILE A 81 -14.34 6.48 -13.34
CA ILE A 81 -13.80 5.68 -12.23
C ILE A 81 -13.24 4.36 -12.76
N ALA A 82 -13.90 3.72 -13.73
CA ALA A 82 -13.40 2.51 -14.36
C ALA A 82 -12.05 2.73 -15.05
N ARG A 83 -11.94 3.77 -15.89
CA ARG A 83 -10.69 4.13 -16.59
C ARG A 83 -9.57 4.43 -15.62
N ASN A 84 -9.80 5.29 -14.63
CA ASN A 84 -8.78 5.63 -13.63
C ASN A 84 -8.35 4.41 -12.79
N SER A 85 -9.29 3.52 -12.46
CA SER A 85 -8.95 2.30 -11.71
C SER A 85 -8.10 1.35 -12.55
N HIS A 86 -8.40 1.19 -13.84
CA HIS A 86 -7.58 0.42 -14.78
C HIS A 86 -6.17 1.01 -14.97
N ASP A 87 -6.10 2.33 -15.20
CA ASP A 87 -4.86 3.00 -15.61
C ASP A 87 -3.88 3.23 -14.46
N TYR A 88 -4.36 3.34 -13.22
CA TYR A 88 -3.54 3.62 -12.05
C TYR A 88 -3.54 2.50 -10.99
N ARG A 89 -4.47 1.54 -11.10
CA ARG A 89 -4.57 0.34 -10.24
C ARG A 89 -4.33 0.60 -8.75
N PRO A 90 -4.98 1.59 -8.13
CA PRO A 90 -4.75 1.90 -6.72
C PRO A 90 -5.25 0.75 -5.83
N LEU A 91 -4.37 0.23 -4.98
CA LEU A 91 -4.67 -0.80 -3.99
C LEU A 91 -4.50 -0.25 -2.58
N GLY A 92 -5.42 -0.58 -1.67
CA GLY A 92 -5.29 -0.26 -0.25
C GLY A 92 -5.26 -1.52 0.60
N LEU A 93 -4.12 -1.79 1.22
CA LEU A 93 -3.97 -2.89 2.17
C LEU A 93 -3.73 -2.32 3.56
N GLY A 94 -4.62 -2.65 4.49
CA GLY A 94 -4.52 -2.26 5.88
C GLY A 94 -4.52 -3.45 6.83
N TYR A 95 -4.62 -3.16 8.11
CA TYR A 95 -4.74 -4.17 9.14
C TYR A 95 -5.71 -3.73 10.24
N ALA A 96 -6.23 -4.72 10.97
CA ALA A 96 -7.09 -4.54 12.12
C ALA A 96 -6.45 -5.19 13.36
N ASN A 97 -7.00 -4.86 14.54
CA ASN A 97 -6.63 -5.45 15.82
C ASN A 97 -5.20 -5.19 16.30
N LEU A 98 -4.59 -4.06 15.93
CA LEU A 98 -3.31 -3.62 16.49
C LEU A 98 -3.36 -3.53 18.01
N GLY A 99 -4.41 -2.92 18.59
CA GLY A 99 -4.55 -2.82 20.04
C GLY A 99 -4.69 -4.18 20.73
N ALA A 100 -5.39 -5.14 20.12
CA ALA A 100 -5.50 -6.48 20.67
C ALA A 100 -4.18 -7.27 20.56
N LEU A 101 -3.39 -7.05 19.50
CA LEU A 101 -2.04 -7.59 19.39
C LEU A 101 -1.16 -7.06 20.53
N LEU A 102 -1.07 -5.73 20.68
CA LEU A 102 -0.25 -5.09 21.70
C LEU A 102 -0.65 -5.53 23.12
N LEU A 103 -1.95 -5.63 23.38
CA LEU A 103 -2.47 -6.14 24.65
C LEU A 103 -2.00 -7.56 24.95
N ARG A 104 -2.02 -8.46 23.96
CA ARG A 104 -1.54 -9.85 24.11
C ARG A 104 -0.03 -9.95 24.25
N MET A 105 0.71 -9.00 23.70
CA MET A 105 2.16 -8.87 23.89
C MET A 105 2.52 -8.20 25.23
N GLY A 106 1.53 -7.76 26.02
CA GLY A 106 1.77 -7.05 27.27
C GLY A 106 2.30 -5.63 27.10
N LEU A 107 2.14 -5.02 25.91
CA LEU A 107 2.66 -3.70 25.59
C LEU A 107 1.57 -2.63 25.70
N PRO A 108 1.77 -1.55 26.49
CA PRO A 108 0.89 -0.39 26.47
C PRO A 108 0.82 0.24 25.07
N TYR A 109 -0.36 0.69 24.65
CA TYR A 109 -0.57 1.22 23.30
C TYR A 109 0.27 2.49 23.03
N ASP A 110 0.55 3.27 24.06
CA ASP A 110 1.31 4.52 24.04
C ASP A 110 2.77 4.36 24.48
N SER A 111 3.27 3.13 24.62
CA SER A 111 4.68 2.84 24.88
C SER A 111 5.55 3.03 23.63
N ASP A 112 6.86 3.22 23.83
CA ASP A 112 7.82 3.27 22.73
C ASP A 112 7.91 1.92 22.01
N GLU A 113 7.83 0.82 22.76
CA GLU A 113 7.81 -0.55 22.26
C GLU A 113 6.55 -0.82 21.43
N GLY A 114 5.38 -0.39 21.89
CA GLY A 114 4.12 -0.51 21.15
C GLY A 114 4.15 0.27 19.83
N ARG A 115 4.73 1.47 19.84
CA ARG A 115 4.98 2.25 18.61
C ARG A 115 5.98 1.55 17.68
N ALA A 116 7.06 0.97 18.22
CA ALA A 116 8.06 0.25 17.44
C ALA A 116 7.45 -0.99 16.75
N VAL A 117 6.63 -1.78 17.46
CA VAL A 117 5.89 -2.91 16.88
C VAL A 117 4.95 -2.46 15.77
N ALA A 118 4.15 -1.41 15.98
CA ALA A 118 3.25 -0.89 14.96
C ALA A 118 4.00 -0.39 13.72
N ALA A 119 5.12 0.29 13.91
CA ALA A 119 5.98 0.77 12.84
C ALA A 119 6.62 -0.39 12.06
N ALA A 120 7.13 -1.41 12.76
CA ALA A 120 7.73 -2.60 12.16
C ALA A 120 6.72 -3.37 11.30
N ILE A 121 5.51 -3.64 11.83
CA ILE A 121 4.43 -4.32 11.08
C ILE A 121 4.07 -3.53 9.82
N THR A 122 3.89 -2.21 9.95
CA THR A 122 3.56 -1.33 8.81
C THR A 122 4.67 -1.32 7.76
N SER A 123 5.92 -1.24 8.20
CA SER A 123 7.10 -1.26 7.33
C SER A 123 7.22 -2.58 6.57
N ILE A 124 7.04 -3.71 7.27
CA ILE A 124 7.06 -5.05 6.67
C ILE A 124 5.92 -5.19 5.66
N MET A 125 4.70 -4.77 6.00
CA MET A 125 3.54 -4.80 5.11
C MET A 125 3.80 -3.98 3.84
N GLY A 126 4.24 -2.73 3.99
CA GLY A 126 4.52 -1.84 2.86
C GLY A 126 5.63 -2.36 1.95
N GLY A 127 6.76 -2.77 2.53
CA GLY A 127 7.89 -3.33 1.77
C GLY A 127 7.52 -4.61 1.03
N THR A 128 6.77 -5.50 1.68
CA THR A 128 6.31 -6.75 1.08
C THR A 128 5.29 -6.49 -0.04
N ALA A 129 4.40 -5.51 0.14
CA ALA A 129 3.46 -5.12 -0.89
C ALA A 129 4.15 -4.53 -2.13
N TYR A 130 5.17 -3.68 -1.94
CA TYR A 130 5.99 -3.18 -3.05
C TYR A 130 6.72 -4.28 -3.79
N LEU A 131 7.31 -5.23 -3.05
CA LEU A 131 7.98 -6.38 -3.66
C LEU A 131 7.00 -7.20 -4.50
N ALA A 132 5.86 -7.60 -3.93
CA ALA A 132 4.83 -8.34 -4.64
C ALA A 132 4.33 -7.61 -5.91
N SER A 133 4.08 -6.31 -5.80
CA SER A 133 3.64 -5.48 -6.93
C SER A 133 4.69 -5.39 -8.03
N SER A 134 5.98 -5.25 -7.69
CA SER A 134 7.07 -5.20 -8.67
C SER A 134 7.32 -6.55 -9.36
N GLU A 135 7.19 -7.66 -8.63
CA GLU A 135 7.27 -9.01 -9.21
C GLU A 135 6.10 -9.27 -10.17
N LEU A 136 4.88 -8.87 -9.80
CA LEU A 136 3.72 -8.92 -10.71
C LEU A 136 3.99 -8.13 -11.98
N ALA A 137 4.42 -6.88 -11.85
CA ALA A 137 4.75 -6.03 -13.00
C ALA A 137 5.87 -6.62 -13.88
N SER A 138 6.83 -7.36 -13.29
CA SER A 138 7.92 -8.01 -14.03
C SER A 138 7.45 -9.22 -14.87
N GLY A 139 6.40 -9.91 -14.41
CA GLY A 139 5.86 -11.10 -15.09
C GLY A 139 4.74 -10.82 -16.09
N MET A 140 4.17 -9.61 -16.06
CA MET A 140 3.00 -9.23 -16.86
C MET A 140 3.41 -8.52 -18.16
N LYS A 141 2.58 -8.66 -19.20
CA LYS A 141 2.68 -7.83 -20.39
C LYS A 141 2.16 -6.42 -20.09
N PRO A 142 2.66 -5.38 -20.78
CA PRO A 142 2.10 -4.05 -20.65
C PRO A 142 0.59 -4.02 -20.90
N LEU A 143 -0.13 -3.30 -20.05
CA LEU A 143 -1.56 -3.07 -20.18
C LEU A 143 -1.82 -1.97 -21.21
N CYS A 144 -2.90 -2.11 -21.99
CA CYS A 144 -3.34 -1.08 -22.91
C CYS A 144 -4.03 0.04 -22.11
N PRO A 145 -3.57 1.30 -22.17
CA PRO A 145 -4.20 2.37 -21.42
C PRO A 145 -5.64 2.63 -21.87
N ALA A 146 -6.53 2.82 -20.89
CA ALA A 146 -7.91 3.23 -21.12
C ALA A 146 -8.00 4.71 -21.50
N ASP A 147 -7.21 5.57 -20.84
CA ASP A 147 -7.06 6.99 -21.16
C ASP A 147 -6.18 7.21 -22.41
N GLU A 148 -6.63 8.08 -23.32
CA GLU A 148 -5.91 8.41 -24.55
C GLU A 148 -4.59 9.13 -24.29
N ASP A 149 -4.51 9.96 -23.25
CA ASP A 149 -3.29 10.71 -22.93
C ASP A 149 -2.14 9.76 -22.59
N LEU A 150 -2.44 8.64 -21.92
CA LEU A 150 -1.46 7.63 -21.56
C LEU A 150 -1.02 6.78 -22.75
N ARG A 151 -1.80 6.72 -23.84
CA ARG A 151 -1.39 6.01 -25.08
C ARG A 151 -0.22 6.69 -25.77
N SER A 152 -0.07 8.00 -25.59
CA SER A 152 1.08 8.76 -26.13
C SER A 152 2.40 8.46 -25.40
N SER A 153 2.34 7.85 -24.21
CA SER A 153 3.48 7.46 -23.38
C SER A 153 3.35 5.98 -22.97
N PRO A 154 3.52 5.04 -23.92
CA PRO A 154 3.25 3.64 -23.68
C PRO A 154 4.15 3.06 -22.58
N SER A 155 3.55 2.26 -21.69
CA SER A 155 4.32 1.45 -20.74
C SER A 155 5.05 0.34 -21.49
N TYR A 156 6.33 0.15 -21.19
CA TYR A 156 7.14 -0.96 -21.72
C TYR A 156 7.28 -2.09 -20.70
N THR A 157 6.65 -1.95 -19.53
CA THR A 157 6.68 -2.93 -18.43
C THR A 157 5.26 -3.41 -18.14
N GLY A 158 5.12 -4.53 -17.42
CA GLY A 158 3.82 -4.99 -16.91
C GLY A 158 3.28 -4.15 -15.74
N ALA A 159 3.89 -3.00 -15.43
CA ALA A 159 3.32 -2.04 -14.48
C ALA A 159 2.05 -1.38 -15.06
N PHE A 160 1.28 -0.74 -14.17
CA PHE A 160 0.07 -0.02 -14.57
C PHE A 160 0.38 1.09 -15.58
N PRO A 161 -0.55 1.41 -16.52
CA PRO A 161 -0.35 2.39 -17.59
C PRO A 161 0.25 3.73 -17.15
N GLY A 162 -0.24 4.28 -16.04
CA GLY A 162 0.24 5.54 -15.48
C GLY A 162 1.65 5.52 -14.88
N TYR A 163 2.33 4.36 -14.81
CA TYR A 163 3.60 4.24 -14.07
C TYR A 163 4.72 5.09 -14.68
N GLU A 164 4.98 4.99 -15.99
CA GLU A 164 6.13 5.67 -16.60
C GLU A 164 6.07 7.20 -16.44
N LYS A 165 4.88 7.79 -16.59
CA LYS A 165 4.63 9.21 -16.34
C LYS A 165 4.95 9.63 -14.90
N ASN A 166 4.73 8.74 -13.93
CA ASN A 166 4.85 9.02 -12.50
C ASN A 166 6.06 8.36 -11.83
N LYS A 167 6.93 7.70 -12.60
CA LYS A 167 8.04 6.86 -12.11
C LYS A 167 8.89 7.56 -11.07
N THR A 168 9.25 8.82 -11.32
CA THR A 168 10.04 9.64 -10.40
C THR A 168 9.33 9.81 -9.06
N SER A 169 8.05 10.20 -9.06
CA SER A 169 7.26 10.37 -7.84
C SER A 169 7.05 9.05 -7.10
N PHE A 170 6.80 7.97 -7.84
CA PHE A 170 6.59 6.64 -7.26
C PHE A 170 7.84 6.14 -6.52
N LEU A 171 9.01 6.25 -7.16
CA LEU A 171 10.30 5.85 -6.57
C LEU A 171 10.73 6.78 -5.43
N GLU A 172 10.39 8.06 -5.50
CA GLU A 172 10.61 9.02 -4.40
C GLU A 172 9.86 8.58 -3.14
N VAL A 173 8.58 8.19 -3.24
CA VAL A 173 7.78 7.72 -2.10
C VAL A 173 8.34 6.42 -1.54
N ILE A 174 8.72 5.46 -2.38
CA ILE A 174 9.37 4.21 -1.93
C ILE A 174 10.66 4.51 -1.17
N ARG A 175 11.48 5.46 -1.65
CA ARG A 175 12.69 5.92 -0.96
C ARG A 175 12.35 6.52 0.40
N MET A 176 11.34 7.38 0.50
CA MET A 176 10.91 7.96 1.78
C MET A 176 10.46 6.89 2.78
N HIS A 177 9.72 5.88 2.34
CA HIS A 177 9.33 4.76 3.20
C HIS A 177 10.54 3.93 3.66
N ARG A 178 11.51 3.69 2.78
CA ARG A 178 12.78 3.04 3.15
C ARG A 178 13.55 3.86 4.20
N GLU A 179 13.64 5.17 4.02
CA GLU A 179 14.29 6.07 4.98
C GLU A 179 13.56 6.09 6.33
N ALA A 180 12.23 6.09 6.33
CA ALA A 180 11.44 5.97 7.56
C ALA A 180 11.65 4.62 8.26
N SER A 181 11.69 3.53 7.50
CA SER A 181 11.95 2.18 8.01
C SER A 181 13.28 2.07 8.73
N SER A 182 14.34 2.72 8.22
CA SER A 182 15.67 2.72 8.84
C SER A 182 15.75 3.41 10.21
N LYS A 183 14.69 4.14 10.61
CA LYS A 183 14.61 4.87 11.89
C LYS A 183 13.78 4.13 12.94
N ILE A 184 13.22 2.96 12.61
CA ILE A 184 12.47 2.15 13.57
C ILE A 184 13.46 1.61 14.60
N ASP A 185 13.16 1.81 15.88
CA ASP A 185 13.99 1.29 16.96
C ASP A 185 13.95 -0.25 16.95
N GLY A 186 15.13 -0.87 16.91
CA GLY A 186 15.29 -2.32 16.93
C GLY A 186 15.35 -2.90 18.34
N HIS A 187 15.43 -2.06 19.38
CA HIS A 187 15.45 -2.50 20.76
C HIS A 187 14.00 -2.67 21.27
N ILE A 188 13.37 -3.77 20.89
CA ILE A 188 12.15 -4.22 21.55
C ILE A 188 12.59 -5.20 22.65
N PRO A 189 12.60 -4.81 23.94
CA PRO A 189 12.79 -5.77 25.01
C PRO A 189 11.64 -6.77 24.94
N VAL A 190 11.95 -8.01 24.57
CA VAL A 190 11.05 -9.14 24.78
C VAL A 190 11.05 -9.38 26.30
N PRO A 191 9.88 -9.41 26.97
CA PRO A 191 9.84 -9.80 28.37
C PRO A 191 10.44 -11.20 28.52
N ASP A 192 11.29 -11.39 29.54
CA ASP A 192 11.84 -12.70 29.95
C ASP A 192 10.75 -13.73 30.25
#